data_AF-A0A7S2GTN2-F1
#
_entry.id   AF-A0A7S2GTN2-F1
#
_cell.length_a   1.000
_cell.length_b   1.000
_cell.length_c   1.000
_cell.angle_alpha   90.00
_cell.angle_beta   90.00
_cell.angle_gamma   90.00
#
_symmetry.space_group_name_H-M   'P 1'
#
loop_
_entity.id
_entity.type
_entity.pdbx_description
1 polymer ?
#
loop_
_entity_poly.entity_id
_entity_poly.type
_entity_poly.pdbx_seq_one_letter_code
_entity_poly.pdbx_strand_id
1 'polypeptide(L)'
;NKQALAALTPDEAANCLAAESTASWEPAKRWDLNTDIGARQLKGRGDYARCNAGVTRVLAGLVQAEQPAVGGQSFVAMSLFYYASHFAQAAGHLPHTSSTLSVRELRAAARGLCSEDGMRLEARMAGVDPLTPIEAIRWRCFDLTYAAALLSRYGFSEDASVVQFLGEIDGAEVEWTRGALLAALLSDEKPRAYATRSRSHHLAHPPHPLCWLTTYLTGWPYSPRLTTLPSSPTDQQHLAHLEPLTHSPP
;
A
#
# COMPACT_ATOMS: atom_id res chain seq x y z
N ASN A 1 0.78 1.48 -0.24
CA ASN A 1 1.02 0.12 0.27
C ASN A 1 1.76 0.11 1.60
N LYS A 2 3.06 0.47 1.70
CA LYS A 2 3.82 0.36 2.98
C LYS A 2 3.13 1.02 4.18
N GLN A 3 2.60 2.24 3.98
CA GLN A 3 1.80 2.94 4.99
C GLN A 3 0.51 2.20 5.36
N ALA A 4 -0.13 1.54 4.39
CA ALA A 4 -1.32 0.75 4.64
C ALA A 4 -0.99 -0.51 5.45
N LEU A 5 0.11 -1.19 5.12
CA LEU A 5 0.62 -2.34 5.90
C LEU A 5 0.95 -1.92 7.35
N ALA A 6 1.58 -0.75 7.52
CA ALA A 6 1.91 -0.20 8.84
C ALA A 6 0.66 0.21 9.65
N ALA A 7 -0.45 0.53 8.98
CA ALA A 7 -1.72 0.89 9.61
C ALA A 7 -2.61 -0.32 9.96
N LEU A 8 -2.22 -1.53 9.56
CA LEU A 8 -2.84 -2.75 10.04
C LEU A 8 -2.47 -2.99 11.52
N THR A 9 -3.39 -3.56 12.27
CA THR A 9 -3.07 -4.14 13.58
C THR A 9 -2.21 -5.40 13.38
N PRO A 10 -1.47 -5.86 14.41
CA PRO A 10 -0.73 -7.12 14.32
C PRO A 10 -1.62 -8.31 13.92
N ASP A 11 -2.87 -8.34 14.42
CA ASP A 11 -3.81 -9.42 14.11
C ASP A 11 -4.17 -9.44 12.62
N GLU A 12 -4.55 -8.28 12.07
CA GLU A 12 -4.87 -8.12 10.65
C GLU A 12 -3.67 -8.36 9.74
N ALA A 13 -2.48 -7.87 10.11
CA ALA A 13 -1.25 -8.10 9.35
C ALA A 13 -0.92 -9.60 9.28
N ALA A 14 -1.08 -10.33 10.38
CA ALA A 14 -0.93 -11.78 10.41
C ALA A 14 -1.95 -12.51 9.51
N ASN A 15 -3.18 -12.00 9.38
CA ASN A 15 -4.17 -12.55 8.44
C ASN A 15 -3.79 -12.31 6.97
N CYS A 16 -3.03 -11.25 6.68
CA CYS A 16 -2.56 -10.92 5.33
C CYS A 16 -1.22 -11.58 4.93
N LEU A 17 -0.60 -12.28 5.85
CA LEU A 17 0.63 -13.03 5.62
C LEU A 17 0.27 -14.47 5.24
N ALA A 18 0.98 -15.07 4.27
CA ALA A 18 0.75 -16.46 3.84
C ALA A 18 0.71 -17.43 5.04
N ALA A 19 -0.18 -18.42 5.00
CA ALA A 19 -0.46 -19.27 6.15
C ALA A 19 0.81 -19.96 6.68
N GLU A 20 0.97 -20.06 8.00
CA GLU A 20 2.12 -20.67 8.68
C GLU A 20 3.50 -20.04 8.43
N SER A 21 3.62 -19.02 7.56
CA SER A 21 4.89 -18.28 7.43
C SER A 21 5.18 -17.43 8.67
N THR A 22 6.46 -17.13 8.89
CA THR A 22 6.89 -16.16 9.89
C THR A 22 7.46 -14.93 9.20
N ALA A 23 7.24 -13.75 9.77
CA ALA A 23 7.81 -12.52 9.23
C ALA A 23 8.13 -11.54 10.36
N SER A 24 9.26 -10.83 10.25
CA SER A 24 9.44 -9.61 11.03
C SER A 24 8.46 -8.55 10.51
N TRP A 25 7.68 -7.98 11.43
CA TRP A 25 6.79 -6.87 11.13
C TRP A 25 7.16 -5.67 11.98
N GLU A 26 7.56 -4.61 11.28
CA GLU A 26 8.04 -3.36 11.86
C GLU A 26 7.28 -2.19 11.24
N PRO A 27 6.07 -1.88 11.73
CA PRO A 27 5.25 -0.80 11.16
C PRO A 27 5.91 0.58 11.35
N ALA A 28 6.82 0.69 12.32
CA ALA A 28 7.47 1.94 12.72
C ALA A 28 8.90 2.11 12.18
N LYS A 29 9.45 1.15 11.42
CA LYS A 29 10.67 1.40 10.65
C LYS A 29 10.33 2.43 9.56
N ARG A 30 10.41 3.71 9.94
CA ARG A 30 10.80 4.76 8.98
C ARG A 30 12.11 4.26 8.40
N TRP A 31 12.23 4.30 7.08
CA TRP A 31 13.37 3.78 6.32
C TRP A 31 14.71 4.49 6.62
N ASP A 32 14.74 5.30 7.69
CA ASP A 32 15.86 6.03 8.20
C ASP A 32 16.29 5.37 9.52
N LEU A 33 17.47 4.73 9.49
CA LEU A 33 18.27 4.25 10.62
C LEU A 33 18.00 2.81 11.13
N ASN A 34 19.13 2.15 11.35
CA ASN A 34 19.37 0.71 11.30
C ASN A 34 19.25 0.06 12.69
N THR A 35 18.09 0.19 13.35
CA THR A 35 17.89 -0.42 14.67
C THR A 35 16.60 -1.27 14.71
N ASP A 36 16.77 -2.58 14.84
CA ASP A 36 15.71 -3.61 14.98
C ASP A 36 14.96 -3.54 16.33
N ILE A 37 14.89 -2.37 16.95
CA ILE A 37 14.29 -2.21 18.28
C ILE A 37 12.77 -2.18 18.11
N GLY A 38 12.13 -3.35 18.17
CA GLY A 38 10.68 -3.49 18.19
C GLY A 38 10.08 -4.42 17.13
N ALA A 39 10.90 -5.15 16.38
CA ALA A 39 10.46 -6.20 15.47
C ALA A 39 9.53 -7.20 16.16
N ARG A 40 8.26 -7.22 15.75
CA ARG A 40 7.31 -8.25 16.19
C ARG A 40 7.37 -9.39 15.18
N GLN A 41 7.59 -10.60 15.65
CA GLN A 41 7.40 -11.78 14.81
C GLN A 41 5.91 -12.02 14.63
N LEU A 42 5.45 -11.99 13.39
CA LEU A 42 4.10 -12.41 13.03
C LEU A 42 4.12 -13.85 12.54
N LYS A 43 3.12 -14.62 12.97
CA LYS A 43 2.79 -15.91 12.37
C LYS A 43 1.63 -15.71 11.41
N GLY A 44 1.82 -16.09 10.16
CA GLY A 44 0.85 -15.92 9.09
C GLY A 44 -0.33 -16.86 9.26
N ARG A 45 -1.53 -16.35 9.00
CA ARG A 45 -2.79 -17.08 9.11
C ARG A 45 -3.48 -17.28 7.78
N GLY A 46 -3.13 -16.49 6.76
CA GLY A 46 -3.70 -16.68 5.43
C GLY A 46 -5.22 -16.46 5.33
N ASP A 47 -5.83 -15.78 6.30
CA ASP A 47 -7.27 -15.52 6.29
C ASP A 47 -7.58 -14.30 5.40
N TYR A 48 -7.85 -14.57 4.12
CA TYR A 48 -8.19 -13.55 3.14
C TYR A 48 -9.35 -12.64 3.59
N ALA A 49 -10.38 -13.20 4.23
CA ALA A 49 -11.56 -12.40 4.59
C ALA A 49 -11.20 -11.37 5.67
N ARG A 50 -10.45 -11.79 6.70
CA ARG A 50 -9.95 -10.89 7.74
C ARG A 50 -8.90 -9.92 7.21
N CYS A 51 -8.01 -10.39 6.32
CA CYS A 51 -7.04 -9.51 5.67
C CYS A 51 -7.74 -8.39 4.89
N ASN A 52 -8.69 -8.76 4.03
CA ASN A 52 -9.45 -7.81 3.22
C ASN A 52 -10.22 -6.82 4.11
N ALA A 53 -10.84 -7.28 5.19
CA ALA A 53 -11.51 -6.40 6.15
C ALA A 53 -10.54 -5.36 6.75
N GLY A 54 -9.34 -5.78 7.17
CA GLY A 54 -8.32 -4.87 7.69
C GLY A 54 -7.82 -3.88 6.64
N VAL A 55 -7.56 -4.34 5.42
CA VAL A 55 -7.17 -3.48 4.29
C VAL A 55 -8.26 -2.45 3.98
N THR A 56 -9.53 -2.87 3.87
CA THR A 56 -10.65 -1.96 3.62
C THR A 56 -10.80 -0.94 4.74
N ARG A 57 -10.66 -1.34 6.02
CA ARG A 57 -10.66 -0.42 7.17
C ARG A 57 -9.57 0.65 7.03
N VAL A 58 -8.35 0.24 6.71
CA VAL A 58 -7.22 1.18 6.51
C VAL A 58 -7.51 2.15 5.36
N LEU A 59 -8.00 1.63 4.23
CA LEU A 59 -8.32 2.46 3.06
C LEU A 59 -9.50 3.41 3.33
N ALA A 60 -10.47 3.02 4.15
CA ALA A 60 -11.60 3.87 4.54
C ALA A 60 -11.16 5.10 5.34
N GLY A 61 -10.06 5.00 6.09
CA GLY A 61 -9.46 6.13 6.82
C GLY A 61 -8.72 7.14 5.94
N LEU A 62 -8.49 6.84 4.66
CA LEU A 62 -7.88 7.78 3.73
C LEU A 62 -8.94 8.76 3.23
N VAL A 63 -8.64 10.07 3.29
CA VAL A 63 -9.51 11.10 2.73
C VAL A 63 -9.73 10.81 1.25
N GLN A 64 -10.99 10.57 0.87
CA GLN A 64 -11.37 10.43 -0.52
C GLN A 64 -11.51 11.83 -1.11
N ALA A 65 -10.55 12.21 -1.95
CA ALA A 65 -10.72 13.39 -2.81
C ALA A 65 -11.86 13.14 -3.81
N GLU A 66 -12.47 14.23 -4.29
CA GLU A 66 -13.39 14.14 -5.43
C GLU A 66 -12.65 13.51 -6.61
N GLN A 67 -13.19 12.42 -7.15
CA GLN A 67 -12.62 11.68 -8.26
C GLN A 67 -13.67 11.58 -9.38
N PRO A 68 -13.31 11.92 -10.63
CA PRO A 68 -14.18 11.65 -11.78
C PRO A 68 -14.52 10.16 -11.90
N ALA A 69 -15.66 9.85 -12.52
CA ALA A 69 -16.04 8.47 -12.80
C ALA A 69 -15.00 7.80 -13.71
N VAL A 70 -14.60 6.57 -13.38
CA VAL A 70 -13.62 5.78 -14.14
C VAL A 70 -14.22 5.07 -15.37
N GLY A 71 -15.54 5.15 -15.58
CA GLY A 71 -16.22 4.48 -16.70
C GLY A 71 -15.79 5.03 -18.06
N GLY A 72 -15.68 4.15 -19.07
CA GLY A 72 -15.40 4.52 -20.46
C GLY A 72 -13.94 4.85 -20.78
N GLN A 73 -13.02 4.65 -19.84
CA GLN A 73 -11.59 4.91 -20.02
C GLN A 73 -10.78 3.61 -19.90
N SER A 74 -9.58 3.60 -20.51
CA SER A 74 -8.58 2.55 -20.31
C SER A 74 -7.52 3.04 -19.33
N PHE A 75 -7.11 2.18 -18.41
CA PHE A 75 -6.14 2.51 -17.37
C PHE A 75 -4.95 1.56 -17.41
N VAL A 76 -3.81 2.05 -16.97
CA VAL A 76 -2.61 1.24 -16.75
C VAL A 76 -2.30 1.24 -15.25
N ALA A 77 -2.25 0.05 -14.65
CA ALA A 77 -1.82 -0.17 -13.28
C ALA A 77 -0.35 -0.63 -13.27
N MET A 78 0.52 0.22 -12.74
CA MET A 78 1.97 0.05 -12.75
C MET A 78 2.56 -0.22 -11.36
N SER A 79 3.87 -0.42 -11.30
CA SER A 79 4.63 -0.61 -10.05
C SER A 79 4.05 -1.76 -9.22
N LEU A 80 3.66 -1.52 -7.95
CA LEU A 80 3.11 -2.55 -7.06
C LEU A 80 1.97 -3.37 -7.69
N PHE A 81 1.05 -2.72 -8.41
CA PHE A 81 -0.07 -3.42 -9.03
C PHE A 81 0.45 -4.48 -10.01
N TYR A 82 1.38 -4.06 -10.87
CA TYR A 82 2.07 -4.95 -11.78
C TYR A 82 2.82 -6.05 -11.03
N TYR A 83 3.72 -5.73 -10.09
CA TYR A 83 4.51 -6.72 -9.36
C TYR A 83 3.65 -7.76 -8.62
N ALA A 84 2.56 -7.35 -7.98
CA ALA A 84 1.66 -8.26 -7.29
C ALA A 84 0.92 -9.18 -8.26
N SER A 85 0.43 -8.63 -9.38
CA SER A 85 -0.27 -9.41 -10.42
C SER A 85 0.67 -10.37 -11.16
N HIS A 86 1.89 -9.91 -11.49
CA HIS A 86 2.92 -10.72 -12.15
C HIS A 86 3.34 -11.90 -11.27
N PHE A 87 3.56 -11.66 -9.97
CA PHE A 87 3.82 -12.74 -9.02
C PHE A 87 2.65 -13.74 -8.98
N ALA A 88 1.40 -13.26 -8.95
CA ALA A 88 0.24 -14.13 -8.92
C ALA A 88 0.09 -14.96 -10.21
N GLN A 89 0.49 -14.43 -11.38
CA GLN A 89 0.59 -15.20 -12.61
C GLN A 89 1.64 -16.30 -12.49
N ALA A 90 2.88 -15.93 -12.13
CA ALA A 90 3.97 -16.89 -11.95
C ALA A 90 3.64 -17.97 -10.90
N ALA A 91 2.88 -17.61 -9.86
CA ALA A 91 2.44 -18.51 -8.82
C ALA A 91 1.27 -19.43 -9.23
N GLY A 92 0.67 -19.22 -10.42
CA GLY A 92 -0.43 -20.03 -10.97
C GLY A 92 -1.84 -19.60 -10.54
N HIS A 93 -1.99 -18.41 -9.94
CA HIS A 93 -3.28 -17.88 -9.48
C HIS A 93 -3.96 -16.94 -10.47
N LEU A 94 -3.23 -16.49 -11.49
CA LEU A 94 -3.76 -15.69 -12.59
C LEU A 94 -3.31 -16.27 -13.95
N PRO A 95 -4.06 -16.05 -15.03
CA PRO A 95 -3.65 -16.43 -16.37
C PRO A 95 -2.37 -15.69 -16.81
N HIS A 96 -1.37 -16.43 -17.28
CA HIS A 96 -0.07 -15.86 -17.70
C HIS A 96 -0.17 -14.95 -18.93
N THR A 97 -1.19 -15.14 -19.76
CA THR A 97 -1.34 -14.41 -21.03
C THR A 97 -2.17 -13.14 -20.91
N SER A 98 -2.73 -12.84 -19.73
CA SER A 98 -3.62 -11.69 -19.56
C SER A 98 -2.88 -10.52 -18.92
N SER A 99 -2.73 -9.42 -19.66
CA SER A 99 -2.33 -8.13 -19.09
C SER A 99 -3.53 -7.35 -18.55
N THR A 100 -4.75 -7.74 -18.90
CA THR A 100 -5.97 -7.08 -18.46
C THR A 100 -6.65 -7.92 -17.38
N LEU A 101 -6.84 -7.35 -16.19
CA LEU A 101 -7.38 -8.07 -15.05
C LEU A 101 -8.53 -7.28 -14.42
N SER A 102 -9.59 -7.99 -14.07
CA SER A 102 -10.73 -7.47 -13.31
C SER A 102 -10.45 -7.50 -11.81
N VAL A 103 -11.16 -6.66 -11.04
CA VAL A 103 -11.09 -6.68 -9.57
C VAL A 103 -11.44 -8.06 -9.02
N ARG A 104 -12.43 -8.74 -9.61
CA ARG A 104 -12.85 -10.09 -9.22
C ARG A 104 -11.72 -11.11 -9.35
N GLU A 105 -10.97 -11.07 -10.46
CA GLU A 105 -9.82 -11.96 -10.68
C GLU A 105 -8.71 -11.71 -9.66
N LEU A 106 -8.38 -10.44 -9.39
CA LEU A 106 -7.39 -10.09 -8.37
C LEU A 106 -7.78 -10.60 -6.98
N ARG A 107 -9.06 -10.52 -6.61
CA ARG A 107 -9.55 -11.05 -5.33
C ARG A 107 -9.52 -12.57 -5.27
N ALA A 108 -9.87 -13.24 -6.36
CA ALA A 108 -9.78 -14.70 -6.45
C ALA A 108 -8.32 -15.16 -6.28
N ALA A 109 -7.40 -14.52 -6.98
CA ALA A 109 -5.97 -14.80 -6.88
C ALA A 109 -5.41 -14.46 -5.48
N ALA A 110 -5.85 -13.36 -4.87
CA ALA A 110 -5.45 -12.99 -3.52
C ALA A 110 -5.90 -14.05 -2.52
N ARG A 111 -7.14 -14.54 -2.63
CA ARG A 111 -7.65 -15.63 -1.79
C ARG A 111 -6.81 -16.90 -1.94
N GLY A 112 -6.45 -17.26 -3.17
CA GLY A 112 -5.57 -18.39 -3.46
C GLY A 112 -4.22 -18.24 -2.76
N LEU A 113 -3.54 -17.11 -2.97
CA LEU A 113 -2.24 -16.81 -2.34
C LEU A 113 -2.30 -16.79 -0.82
N CYS A 114 -3.35 -16.22 -0.23
CA CYS A 114 -3.50 -16.19 1.23
C CYS A 114 -3.65 -17.60 1.80
N SER A 115 -4.37 -18.49 1.11
CA SER A 115 -4.63 -19.86 1.58
C SER A 115 -3.44 -20.81 1.46
N GLU A 116 -2.36 -20.40 0.81
CA GLU A 116 -1.17 -21.25 0.68
C GLU A 116 -0.36 -21.33 1.97
N ASP A 117 0.20 -22.52 2.20
CA ASP A 117 1.28 -22.70 3.15
C ASP A 117 2.50 -21.89 2.71
N GLY A 118 2.90 -20.94 3.55
CA GLY A 118 3.90 -19.95 3.23
C GLY A 118 5.29 -20.51 3.08
N MET A 119 5.64 -21.61 3.77
CA MET A 119 6.93 -22.28 3.55
C MET A 119 6.96 -22.95 2.19
N ARG A 120 5.87 -23.62 1.79
CA ARG A 120 5.74 -24.22 0.46
C ARG A 120 5.72 -23.16 -0.64
N LEU A 121 5.04 -22.04 -0.42
CA LEU A 121 5.01 -20.91 -1.35
C LEU A 121 6.41 -20.31 -1.52
N GLU A 122 7.14 -20.06 -0.43
CA GLU A 122 8.51 -19.54 -0.48
C GLU A 122 9.45 -20.53 -1.20
N ALA A 123 9.41 -21.81 -0.84
CA ALA A 123 10.25 -22.84 -1.46
C ALA A 123 10.02 -22.99 -2.96
N ARG A 124 8.76 -22.90 -3.42
CA ARG A 124 8.43 -23.04 -4.85
C ARG A 124 8.65 -21.76 -5.66
N MET A 125 8.59 -20.59 -5.02
CA MET A 125 8.64 -19.29 -5.72
C MET A 125 9.97 -18.55 -5.58
N ALA A 126 10.87 -18.98 -4.69
CA ALA A 126 12.19 -18.38 -4.55
C ALA A 126 12.96 -18.40 -5.88
N GLY A 127 13.25 -17.20 -6.42
CA GLY A 127 13.94 -17.04 -7.70
C GLY A 127 13.11 -17.33 -8.95
N VAL A 128 11.82 -17.68 -8.81
CA VAL A 128 10.93 -17.95 -9.96
C VAL A 128 10.41 -16.67 -10.59
N ASP A 129 9.93 -15.74 -9.76
CA ASP A 129 9.56 -14.40 -10.23
C ASP A 129 10.74 -13.44 -10.01
N PRO A 130 11.43 -12.97 -11.07
CA PRO A 130 12.61 -12.12 -10.93
C PRO A 130 12.30 -10.77 -10.30
N LEU A 131 11.01 -10.38 -10.24
CA LEU A 131 10.55 -9.11 -9.68
C LEU A 131 10.14 -9.22 -8.20
N THR A 132 10.23 -10.42 -7.61
CA THR A 132 9.85 -10.66 -6.22
C THR A 132 11.05 -11.16 -5.41
N PRO A 133 11.61 -10.32 -4.52
CA PRO A 133 12.63 -10.80 -3.60
C PRO A 133 12.01 -11.77 -2.58
N ILE A 134 12.82 -12.69 -2.04
CA ILE A 134 12.34 -13.81 -1.21
C ILE A 134 11.56 -13.34 0.02
N GLU A 135 11.98 -12.24 0.64
CA GLU A 135 11.32 -11.65 1.80
C GLU A 135 9.92 -11.12 1.48
N ALA A 136 9.65 -10.75 0.23
CA ALA A 136 8.36 -10.22 -0.22
C ALA A 136 7.35 -11.33 -0.56
N ILE A 137 7.79 -12.56 -0.85
CA ILE A 137 6.92 -13.67 -1.26
C ILE A 137 5.75 -13.87 -0.28
N ARG A 138 6.05 -13.94 1.01
CA ARG A 138 5.08 -14.13 2.09
C ARG A 138 4.02 -13.02 2.20
N TRP A 139 4.32 -11.83 1.68
CA TRP A 139 3.45 -10.64 1.70
C TRP A 139 2.61 -10.46 0.42
N ARG A 140 2.73 -11.35 -0.58
CA ARG A 140 1.99 -11.21 -1.84
C ARG A 140 0.48 -11.35 -1.69
N CYS A 141 0.00 -12.09 -0.69
CA CYS A 141 -1.40 -12.09 -0.25
C CYS A 141 -1.88 -10.67 0.12
N PHE A 142 -1.12 -9.95 0.95
CA PHE A 142 -1.39 -8.56 1.30
C PHE A 142 -1.40 -7.65 0.07
N ASP A 143 -0.35 -7.70 -0.75
CA ASP A 143 -0.18 -6.80 -1.89
C ASP A 143 -1.35 -6.87 -2.87
N LEU A 144 -1.79 -8.10 -3.19
CA LEU A 144 -2.87 -8.32 -4.15
C LEU A 144 -4.24 -7.97 -3.54
N THR A 145 -4.43 -8.24 -2.25
CA THR A 145 -5.63 -7.79 -1.50
C THR A 145 -5.71 -6.27 -1.48
N TYR A 146 -4.60 -5.59 -1.21
CA TYR A 146 -4.49 -4.13 -1.24
C TYR A 146 -4.80 -3.56 -2.62
N ALA A 147 -4.22 -4.13 -3.68
CA ALA A 147 -4.46 -3.72 -5.06
C ALA A 147 -5.96 -3.82 -5.42
N ALA A 148 -6.58 -4.97 -5.16
CA ALA A 148 -7.99 -5.19 -5.45
C ALA A 148 -8.91 -4.22 -4.68
N ALA A 149 -8.69 -4.07 -3.37
CA ALA A 149 -9.48 -3.18 -2.53
C ALA A 149 -9.33 -1.71 -2.93
N LEU A 150 -8.12 -1.29 -3.33
CA LEU A 150 -7.86 0.07 -3.78
C LEU A 150 -8.53 0.38 -5.13
N LEU A 151 -8.50 -0.55 -6.09
CA LEU A 151 -9.22 -0.40 -7.35
C LEU A 151 -10.72 -0.29 -7.13
N SER A 152 -11.30 -1.11 -6.24
CA SER A 152 -12.72 -0.96 -5.88
C SER A 152 -13.03 0.42 -5.29
N ARG A 153 -12.14 0.95 -4.44
CA ARG A 153 -12.30 2.30 -3.87
C ARG A 153 -12.23 3.39 -4.94
N TYR A 154 -11.45 3.19 -6.00
CA TYR A 154 -11.41 4.09 -7.15
C TYR A 154 -12.63 3.97 -8.08
N GLY A 155 -13.59 3.10 -7.76
CA GLY A 155 -14.85 2.98 -8.50
C GLY A 155 -14.80 1.98 -9.66
N PHE A 156 -13.75 1.15 -9.77
CA PHE A 156 -13.73 0.05 -10.73
C PHE A 156 -14.72 -1.03 -10.28
N SER A 157 -15.59 -1.48 -11.20
CA SER A 157 -16.51 -2.57 -10.92
C SER A 157 -15.77 -3.91 -10.83
N GLU A 158 -16.42 -4.90 -10.20
CA GLU A 158 -15.85 -6.25 -10.04
C GLU A 158 -15.41 -6.87 -11.37
N ASP A 159 -16.15 -6.55 -12.44
CA ASP A 159 -16.06 -7.22 -13.73
C ASP A 159 -15.40 -6.34 -14.80
N ALA A 160 -14.99 -5.12 -14.44
CA ALA A 160 -14.35 -4.20 -15.37
C ALA A 160 -12.95 -4.70 -15.75
N SER A 161 -12.81 -5.19 -16.98
CA SER A 161 -11.54 -5.54 -17.60
C SER A 161 -10.98 -4.36 -18.41
N VAL A 162 -10.83 -3.20 -17.77
CA VAL A 162 -10.33 -1.96 -18.41
C VAL A 162 -8.97 -1.51 -17.87
N VAL A 163 -8.40 -2.27 -16.94
CA VAL A 163 -7.12 -1.99 -16.30
C VAL A 163 -6.07 -2.95 -16.83
N GLN A 164 -5.05 -2.43 -17.50
CA GLN A 164 -3.89 -3.16 -17.97
C GLN A 164 -2.77 -3.10 -16.92
N PHE A 165 -2.22 -4.23 -16.54
CA PHE A 165 -1.16 -4.37 -15.54
C PHE A 165 0.17 -4.51 -16.27
N LEU A 166 0.93 -3.42 -16.35
CA LEU A 166 2.13 -3.33 -17.18
C LEU A 166 3.32 -2.83 -16.36
N GLY A 167 4.45 -3.50 -16.50
CA GLY A 167 5.75 -3.05 -16.01
C GLY A 167 6.52 -2.24 -17.05
N GLU A 168 6.31 -2.52 -18.33
CA GLU A 168 7.06 -1.94 -19.44
C GLU A 168 6.15 -1.58 -20.62
N ILE A 169 6.55 -0.55 -21.37
CA ILE A 169 5.99 -0.18 -22.68
C ILE A 169 7.17 -0.03 -23.64
N ASP A 170 7.16 -0.80 -24.72
CA ASP A 170 8.24 -0.84 -25.74
C ASP A 170 9.64 -1.08 -25.15
N GLY A 171 9.74 -2.00 -24.18
CA GLY A 171 10.99 -2.37 -23.52
C GLY A 171 11.54 -1.33 -22.54
N ALA A 172 10.73 -0.34 -22.17
CA ALA A 172 11.08 0.66 -21.16
C ALA A 172 10.12 0.60 -19.98
N GLU A 173 10.66 0.67 -18.77
CA GLU A 173 9.87 0.66 -17.54
C GLU A 173 8.86 1.83 -17.51
N VAL A 174 7.66 1.53 -17.03
CA VAL A 174 6.61 2.53 -16.83
C VAL A 174 6.81 3.21 -15.48
N GLU A 175 7.53 4.33 -15.50
CA GLU A 175 7.85 5.13 -14.32
C GLU A 175 7.60 6.64 -14.52
N TRP A 176 7.28 7.32 -13.42
CA TRP A 176 6.96 8.77 -13.43
C TRP A 176 8.19 9.64 -13.74
N THR A 177 9.39 9.15 -13.45
CA THR A 177 10.67 9.85 -13.61
C THR A 177 10.92 10.23 -15.07
N ARG A 178 10.58 9.34 -16.01
CA ARG A 178 10.67 9.59 -17.44
C ARG A 178 9.75 10.71 -17.90
N GLY A 179 8.50 10.71 -17.42
CA GLY A 179 7.54 11.79 -17.70
C GLY A 179 7.99 13.13 -17.12
N ALA A 180 8.55 13.12 -15.90
CA ALA A 180 9.11 14.32 -15.27
C ALA A 180 10.31 14.89 -16.05
N LEU A 181 11.22 14.02 -16.52
CA LEU A 181 12.34 14.41 -17.35
C LEU A 181 11.88 15.05 -18.67
N LEU A 182 10.92 14.42 -19.36
CA LEU A 182 10.37 14.96 -20.60
C LEU A 182 9.71 16.33 -20.37
N ALA A 183 8.94 16.47 -19.30
CA ALA A 183 8.32 17.75 -18.93
C ALA A 183 9.36 18.84 -18.66
N ALA A 184 10.48 18.50 -18.02
CA ALA A 184 11.59 19.43 -17.78
C ALA A 184 12.24 19.88 -19.10
N LEU A 185 12.55 18.94 -19.99
CA LEU A 185 13.16 19.23 -21.30
C LEU A 185 12.26 20.11 -22.18
N LEU A 186 10.96 19.81 -22.23
CA LEU A 186 9.98 20.62 -22.99
C LEU A 186 9.76 22.01 -22.38
N SER A 187 10.01 22.17 -21.09
CA SER A 187 9.91 23.48 -20.42
C SER A 187 11.11 24.38 -20.72
N ASP A 188 12.30 23.80 -20.90
CA ASP A 188 13.53 24.51 -21.25
C ASP A 188 13.56 24.98 -22.72
N GLU A 189 12.82 24.32 -23.61
CA GLU A 189 12.68 24.70 -25.02
C GLU A 189 11.77 25.92 -25.24
N LYS A 190 11.08 26.44 -24.20
CA LYS A 190 10.39 27.74 -24.32
C LYS A 190 11.42 28.76 -24.78
N PRO A 191 11.28 29.33 -26.00
CA PRO A 191 12.31 30.17 -26.57
C PRO A 191 12.63 31.26 -25.58
N ARG A 192 13.92 31.47 -25.30
CA ARG A 192 14.44 32.75 -24.84
C ARG A 192 14.15 33.77 -25.95
N ALA A 193 12.88 34.09 -26.14
CA ALA A 193 12.41 35.07 -27.08
C ALA A 193 13.02 36.39 -26.63
N TYR A 194 14.07 36.78 -27.34
CA TYR A 194 14.58 38.13 -27.45
C TYR A 194 14.77 38.84 -26.10
N ALA A 195 15.81 38.45 -25.36
CA ALA A 195 16.59 39.45 -24.62
C ALA A 195 17.33 40.35 -25.63
N THR A 196 16.56 41.13 -26.41
CA THR A 196 17.05 42.32 -27.09
C THR A 196 17.40 43.32 -26.00
N ARG A 197 18.65 43.24 -25.56
CA ARG A 197 19.54 44.36 -25.24
C ARG A 197 18.84 45.73 -25.28
N SER A 198 18.11 46.09 -24.22
CA SER A 198 17.72 47.48 -23.99
C SER A 198 18.15 47.90 -22.60
N ARG A 199 19.20 48.72 -22.63
CA ARG A 199 19.70 49.69 -21.65
C ARG A 199 19.07 49.67 -20.24
N SER A 200 19.95 49.39 -19.28
CA SER A 200 20.13 50.12 -18.02
C SER A 200 19.02 51.09 -17.62
N HIS A 201 18.05 50.64 -16.83
CA HIS A 201 17.46 51.46 -15.77
C HIS A 201 17.10 50.56 -14.58
N HIS A 202 17.59 50.97 -13.41
CA HIS A 202 17.28 50.42 -12.09
C HIS A 202 15.78 50.13 -11.91
N LEU A 203 15.41 48.98 -11.32
CA LEU A 203 14.42 48.84 -10.23
C LEU A 203 14.02 47.37 -9.96
N ALA A 204 13.95 47.06 -8.65
CA ALA A 204 13.17 46.03 -7.94
C ALA A 204 13.11 44.58 -8.47
N HIS A 205 13.68 43.65 -7.69
CA HIS A 205 13.53 42.20 -7.84
C HIS A 205 12.09 41.72 -7.61
N PRO A 206 11.48 40.96 -8.55
CA PRO A 206 10.26 40.20 -8.27
C PRO A 206 10.59 38.84 -7.63
N PRO A 207 9.65 38.25 -6.86
CA PRO A 207 9.83 36.94 -6.23
C PRO A 207 9.81 35.80 -7.26
N HIS A 208 10.76 34.88 -7.13
CA HIS A 208 10.92 33.71 -7.99
C HIS A 208 9.75 32.72 -7.90
N PRO A 209 9.32 32.08 -9.02
CA PRO A 209 8.21 31.12 -9.06
C PRO A 209 8.59 29.67 -8.67
N LEU A 210 9.80 29.43 -8.16
CA LEU A 210 10.32 28.08 -7.89
C LEU A 210 9.74 27.40 -6.62
N CYS A 211 8.84 28.04 -5.87
CA CYS A 211 8.32 27.47 -4.62
C CYS A 211 7.16 26.46 -4.77
N TRP A 212 6.60 26.23 -5.96
CA TRP A 212 5.44 25.33 -6.11
C TRP A 212 5.80 23.88 -6.45
N LEU A 213 7.04 23.57 -6.87
CA LEU A 213 7.41 22.20 -7.21
C LEU A 213 7.91 21.35 -6.03
N THR A 214 8.29 21.96 -4.90
CA THR A 214 8.76 21.23 -3.72
C THR A 214 7.64 20.70 -2.84
N THR A 215 6.38 21.14 -3.01
CA THR A 215 5.26 20.70 -2.15
C THR A 215 4.79 19.27 -2.44
N TYR A 216 5.24 18.64 -3.54
CA TYR A 216 4.90 17.24 -3.83
C TYR A 216 5.96 16.22 -3.37
N LEU A 217 7.15 16.68 -2.93
CA LEU A 217 8.26 15.79 -2.58
C LEU A 217 8.49 15.63 -1.07
N THR A 218 7.82 16.40 -0.23
CA THR A 218 7.87 16.20 1.22
C THR A 218 6.49 16.38 1.84
N GLY A 219 5.92 15.29 2.35
CA GLY A 219 4.99 15.30 3.48
C GLY A 219 3.79 16.24 3.37
N TRP A 220 2.62 15.67 3.11
CA TRP A 220 1.36 16.28 3.53
C TRP A 220 1.50 16.86 4.96
N PRO A 221 1.08 18.12 5.20
CA PRO A 221 1.02 18.64 6.56
C PRO A 221 -0.06 17.88 7.31
N TYR A 222 0.38 16.98 8.19
CA TYR A 222 -0.48 16.30 9.16
C TYR A 222 -1.01 17.36 10.13
N SER A 223 -2.33 17.54 10.17
CA SER A 223 -3.01 18.37 11.17
C SER A 223 -3.59 17.44 12.24
N PRO A 224 -3.04 17.38 13.48
CA PRO A 224 -3.61 16.53 14.51
C PRO A 224 -4.79 17.26 15.15
N ARG A 225 -6.03 16.92 14.74
CA ARG A 225 -7.18 17.11 15.63
C ARG A 225 -7.22 15.93 16.60
N LEU A 226 -6.56 16.11 17.73
CA LEU A 226 -6.82 15.34 18.94
C LEU A 226 -8.30 15.51 19.30
N THR A 227 -9.10 14.49 19.02
CA THR A 227 -10.44 14.37 19.62
C THR A 227 -10.22 13.79 21.01
N THR A 228 -10.39 14.64 22.02
CA THR A 228 -10.45 14.25 23.42
C THR A 228 -11.61 13.27 23.62
N LEU A 229 -11.29 12.05 24.06
CA LEU A 229 -12.27 11.12 24.61
C LEU A 229 -12.87 11.70 25.90
N PRO A 230 -14.20 11.69 26.07
CA PRO A 230 -14.80 12.01 27.35
C PRO A 230 -14.55 10.86 28.33
N SER A 231 -13.83 11.16 29.40
CA SER A 231 -13.80 10.36 30.62
C SER A 231 -15.19 10.36 31.25
N SER A 232 -15.90 9.22 31.23
CA SER A 232 -17.05 9.02 32.09
C SER A 232 -16.60 8.45 33.44
N PRO A 233 -17.09 9.01 34.56
CA PRO A 233 -16.95 8.44 35.88
C PRO A 233 -18.04 7.39 36.12
N THR A 234 -18.06 6.79 37.32
CA THR A 234 -19.03 5.84 37.88
C THR A 234 -18.78 4.37 37.53
N ASP A 235 -18.01 3.68 38.38
CA ASP A 235 -18.56 2.61 39.24
C ASP A 235 -17.45 2.01 40.12
N GLN A 236 -17.23 2.67 41.27
CA GLN A 236 -16.72 2.04 42.48
C GLN A 236 -17.86 2.09 43.50
N GLN A 237 -18.42 0.93 43.83
CA GLN A 237 -18.75 0.48 45.20
C GLN A 237 -19.77 -0.66 45.12
N HIS A 238 -19.32 -1.89 45.38
CA HIS A 238 -19.90 -2.73 46.43
C HIS A 238 -18.90 -3.80 46.84
N LEU A 239 -18.53 -3.73 48.12
CA LEU A 239 -17.59 -4.58 48.83
C LEU A 239 -18.35 -5.70 49.57
N ALA A 240 -17.66 -6.83 49.70
CA ALA A 240 -17.68 -7.80 50.81
C ALA A 240 -18.82 -8.83 50.93
N HIS A 241 -18.44 -10.12 50.85
CA HIS A 241 -18.62 -11.19 51.85
C HIS A 241 -17.86 -12.45 51.34
N LEU A 242 -16.66 -12.76 51.88
CA LEU A 242 -16.36 -13.72 52.97
C LEU A 242 -16.77 -15.18 52.69
N GLU A 243 -15.81 -16.07 52.41
CA GLU A 243 -15.29 -17.10 53.35
C GLU A 243 -14.28 -18.07 52.67
N PRO A 244 -13.22 -18.52 53.38
CA PRO A 244 -12.34 -19.60 52.95
C PRO A 244 -12.65 -20.93 53.67
N LEU A 245 -12.70 -22.05 52.93
CA LEU A 245 -12.78 -23.40 53.50
C LEU A 245 -11.39 -24.04 53.58
N THR A 246 -10.96 -24.35 54.80
CA THR A 246 -9.78 -25.18 55.12
C THR A 246 -10.18 -26.49 55.80
N HIS A 247 -9.62 -27.60 55.29
CA HIS A 247 -9.23 -28.86 55.98
C HIS A 247 -10.38 -29.80 56.45
N SER A 248 -10.32 -31.15 56.41
CA SER A 248 -9.23 -32.13 56.57
C SER A 248 -9.65 -33.56 56.07
N PRO A 249 -8.71 -34.54 56.03
CA PRO A 249 -8.94 -35.92 55.56
C PRO A 249 -9.24 -36.93 56.69
N PRO A 250 -9.52 -38.21 56.37
CA PRO A 250 -9.39 -39.35 57.30
C PRO A 250 -7.96 -39.92 57.37
#